data_AF-A0A6M3JS39-F1
#
_entry.id   AF-A0A6M3JS39-F1
#
_cell.length_a   1.000
_cell.length_b   1.000
_cell.length_c   1.000
_cell.angle_alpha   90.00
_cell.angle_beta   90.00
_cell.angle_gamma   90.00
#
_symmetry.space_group_name_H-M   'P 1'
#
loop_
_entity.id
_entity.type
_entity.pdbx_description
1 polymer ?
#
loop_
_entity_poly.entity_id
_entity_poly.type
_entity_poly.pdbx_seq_one_letter_code
_entity_poly.pdbx_strand_id
1 'polypeptide(L)'
;MTTYKITRKYFRYFCDRLRFYVHNYSLKDWELDIAIGTENPENRATCITSLEDRYCKITIDPAWDVEPTDAALNKAAFHEATEILLAPIDALMKERFVSISQINDARHSVIMRLQNLLVD
;
A
#
# COMPACT_ATOMS: atom_id res chain seq x y z
N MET A 1 1.59 9.48 26.38
CA MET A 1 2.35 8.60 25.47
C MET A 1 3.45 9.41 24.83
N THR A 2 4.64 8.85 24.67
CA THR A 2 5.73 9.49 23.91
C THR A 2 5.38 9.43 22.43
N THR A 3 5.49 10.55 21.73
CA THR A 3 5.24 10.63 20.28
C THR A 3 6.56 10.84 19.55
N TYR A 4 6.78 10.05 18.50
CA TYR A 4 7.98 10.11 17.68
C TYR A 4 7.64 10.72 16.32
N LYS A 5 8.45 11.68 15.86
CA LYS A 5 8.21 12.37 14.59
C LYS A 5 8.82 11.62 13.42
N ILE A 6 8.08 11.51 12.32
CA ILE A 6 8.62 11.08 11.04
C ILE A 6 9.54 12.17 10.48
N THR A 7 10.84 11.87 10.48
CA THR A 7 11.86 12.72 9.88
C THR A 7 11.89 12.53 8.36
N ARG A 8 12.53 13.47 7.65
CA ARG A 8 12.79 13.31 6.20
C ARG A 8 13.54 12.03 5.86
N LYS A 9 14.45 11.57 6.74
CA LYS A 9 15.20 10.33 6.55
C LYS A 9 14.25 9.13 6.59
N TYR A 10 13.37 9.06 7.59
CA TYR A 10 12.37 8.00 7.71
C TYR A 10 11.37 8.00 6.56
N PHE A 11 10.90 9.19 6.18
CA PHE A 11 10.02 9.33 5.03
C PHE A 11 10.66 8.83 3.73
N ARG A 12 11.92 9.20 3.48
CA ARG A 12 12.66 8.72 2.31
C ARG A 12 12.82 7.20 2.34
N TYR A 13 13.21 6.64 3.48
CA TYR A 13 13.34 5.19 3.63
C TYR A 13 12.01 4.48 3.33
N PHE A 14 10.90 4.96 3.90
CA PHE A 14 9.56 4.43 3.62
C PHE A 14 9.23 4.49 2.12
N CYS A 15 9.45 5.64 1.47
CA CYS A 15 9.20 5.79 0.03
C CYS A 15 10.02 4.80 -0.81
N ASP A 16 11.31 4.62 -0.49
CA ASP A 16 12.20 3.72 -1.22
C ASP A 16 11.75 2.26 -1.06
N ARG A 17 11.33 1.86 0.14
CA ARG A 17 10.79 0.51 0.40
C ARG A 17 9.44 0.28 -0.25
N LEU A 18 8.55 1.27 -0.21
CA LEU A 18 7.23 1.20 -0.85
C LEU A 18 7.36 1.02 -2.36
N ARG A 19 8.19 1.84 -3.01
CA ARG A 19 8.48 1.71 -4.45
C ARG A 19 9.12 0.38 -4.80
N PHE A 20 10.01 -0.13 -3.94
CA PHE A 20 10.56 -1.48 -4.09
C PHE A 20 9.45 -2.54 -4.12
N TYR A 21 8.50 -2.51 -3.19
CA TYR A 21 7.40 -3.49 -3.16
C TYR A 21 6.43 -3.33 -4.34
N VAL A 22 6.02 -2.10 -4.68
CA VAL A 22 5.16 -1.82 -5.84
C VAL A 22 5.81 -2.33 -7.13
N HIS A 23 7.12 -2.10 -7.31
CA HIS A 23 7.86 -2.62 -8.45
C HIS A 23 7.83 -4.14 -8.51
N ASN A 24 8.08 -4.80 -7.37
CA ASN A 24 8.12 -6.25 -7.25
C ASN A 24 6.75 -6.90 -7.44
N TYR A 25 5.66 -6.25 -7.03
CA TYR A 25 4.28 -6.68 -7.34
C TYR A 25 3.86 -6.39 -8.79
N SER A 26 4.78 -5.90 -9.63
CA SER A 26 4.52 -5.51 -11.01
C SER A 26 3.39 -4.49 -11.14
N LEU A 27 3.19 -3.63 -10.13
CA LEU A 27 2.19 -2.56 -10.11
C LEU A 27 2.73 -1.28 -10.76
N LYS A 28 3.51 -1.41 -11.84
CA LYS A 28 4.22 -0.29 -12.50
C LYS A 28 3.28 0.64 -13.26
N ASP A 29 2.07 0.16 -13.51
CA ASP A 29 0.96 0.87 -14.13
C ASP A 29 0.16 1.72 -13.13
N TRP A 30 0.54 1.70 -11.85
CA TRP A 30 -0.04 2.56 -10.83
C TRP A 30 0.76 3.86 -10.64
N GLU A 31 0.06 4.99 -10.65
CA GLU A 31 0.62 6.27 -10.23
C GLU A 31 0.58 6.39 -8.71
N LEU A 32 1.69 6.79 -8.09
CA LEU A 32 1.81 6.93 -6.64
C LEU A 32 2.05 8.38 -6.24
N ASP A 33 1.15 8.93 -5.43
CA ASP A 33 1.38 10.15 -4.65
C ASP A 33 1.68 9.77 -3.21
N ILE A 34 2.87 10.12 -2.71
CA ILE A 34 3.33 9.74 -1.37
C ILE A 34 3.64 11.01 -0.60
N ALA A 35 2.96 11.21 0.53
CA ALA A 35 3.07 12.41 1.35
C ALA A 35 3.18 12.10 2.85
N ILE A 36 3.62 13.10 3.63
CA ILE A 36 3.50 13.10 5.09
C ILE A 36 2.20 13.84 5.44
N GLY A 37 1.35 13.25 6.28
CA GLY A 37 0.09 13.84 6.70
C GLY A 37 -0.75 12.85 7.53
N THR A 38 -1.89 13.30 8.04
CA THR A 38 -2.80 12.45 8.82
C THR A 38 -4.13 12.36 8.10
N GLU A 39 -4.41 11.19 7.51
CA GLU A 39 -5.73 10.88 6.93
C GLU A 39 -6.58 10.10 7.95
N ASN A 40 -5.96 9.15 8.67
CA ASN A 40 -6.57 8.45 9.80
C ASN A 40 -5.58 8.39 10.98
N PRO A 41 -5.89 9.02 12.14
CA PRO A 41 -4.97 9.07 13.28
C PRO A 41 -4.74 7.72 13.98
N GLU A 42 -5.54 6.70 13.68
CA GLU A 42 -5.35 5.34 14.20
C GLU A 42 -4.30 4.54 13.41
N ASN A 43 -3.95 5.03 12.21
CA ASN A 43 -3.05 4.34 11.30
C ASN A 43 -1.71 5.08 11.17
N ARG A 44 -0.63 4.30 11.06
CA ARG A 44 0.73 4.84 10.85
C ARG A 44 0.99 5.27 9.41
N ALA A 45 0.27 4.67 8.48
CA ALA A 45 0.19 5.07 7.09
C ALA A 45 -1.21 4.73 6.57
N THR A 46 -1.63 5.35 5.47
CA THR A 46 -2.95 5.14 4.88
C THR A 46 -2.81 5.09 3.37
N CYS A 47 -3.46 4.10 2.76
CA CYS A 47 -3.56 3.90 1.33
C CYS A 47 -4.98 4.19 0.86
N ILE A 48 -5.13 5.07 -0.12
CA ILE A 48 -6.39 5.37 -0.80
C ILE A 48 -6.18 5.15 -2.29
N THR A 49 -7.00 4.29 -2.90
CA THR A 49 -6.86 3.88 -4.29
C THR A 49 -8.04 4.34 -5.16
N SER A 50 -7.72 4.76 -6.38
CA SER A 50 -8.66 4.90 -7.51
C SER A 50 -8.33 3.81 -8.53
N LEU A 51 -9.24 2.84 -8.71
CA LEU A 51 -9.04 1.77 -9.68
C LEU A 51 -9.19 2.24 -11.13
N GLU A 52 -10.06 3.22 -11.36
CA GLU A 52 -10.31 3.80 -12.68
C GLU A 52 -9.04 4.50 -13.20
N ASP A 53 -8.43 5.33 -12.36
CA ASP A 53 -7.22 6.09 -12.71
C ASP A 53 -5.93 5.28 -12.52
N ARG A 54 -6.01 4.09 -11.92
CA ARG A 54 -4.84 3.36 -11.38
C ARG A 54 -3.94 4.27 -10.55
N TYR A 55 -4.56 5.05 -9.68
CA TYR A 55 -3.87 6.02 -8.85
C TYR A 55 -3.95 5.61 -7.39
N CYS A 56 -2.87 5.83 -6.65
CA CYS A 56 -2.83 5.61 -5.21
C CYS A 56 -2.21 6.79 -4.48
N LYS A 57 -2.95 7.32 -3.50
CA LYS A 57 -2.44 8.28 -2.52
C LYS A 57 -2.05 7.52 -1.26
N ILE A 58 -0.79 7.65 -0.87
CA ILE A 58 -0.24 7.07 0.36
C ILE A 58 0.21 8.19 1.27
N THR A 59 -0.32 8.19 2.49
CA THR A 59 0.00 9.20 3.49
C THR A 59 0.63 8.52 4.71
N ILE A 60 1.85 8.89 5.08
CA ILE A 60 2.46 8.44 6.34
C ILE A 60 2.16 9.44 7.45
N ASP A 61 1.71 8.93 8.61
CA ASP A 61 1.40 9.79 9.74
C ASP A 61 2.68 10.47 10.28
N PRO A 62 2.69 11.80 10.51
CA PRO A 62 3.87 12.51 10.99
C PRO A 62 4.30 12.13 12.41
N ALA A 63 3.46 11.44 13.18
CA ALA A 63 3.55 11.27 14.62
C ALA A 63 3.20 9.85 15.06
N TRP A 64 4.21 9.01 15.28
CA TRP A 64 4.01 7.63 15.70
C TRP A 64 4.03 7.48 17.22
N ASP A 65 3.24 6.53 17.72
CA ASP A 65 3.18 6.11 19.12
C ASP A 65 4.38 5.21 19.53
N VAL A 66 5.14 4.74 18.53
CA VAL A 66 6.34 3.92 18.68
C VAL A 66 7.49 4.54 17.90
N GLU A 67 8.72 4.21 18.29
CA GLU A 67 9.91 4.68 17.60
C GLU A 67 9.93 4.20 16.13
N PRO A 68 10.08 5.10 15.15
CA PRO A 68 10.19 4.74 13.74
C PRO A 68 11.56 4.09 13.51
N THR A 69 11.58 2.76 13.51
CA THR A 69 12.74 1.99 13.10
C THR A 69 12.63 1.64 11.61
N ASP A 70 13.77 1.37 10.96
CA ASP A 70 13.80 0.89 9.57
C ASP A 70 12.91 -0.35 9.39
N ALA A 71 12.90 -1.27 10.36
CA ALA A 71 12.02 -2.44 10.34
C ALA A 71 10.53 -2.08 10.38
N ALA A 72 10.14 -1.13 11.23
CA ALA A 72 8.76 -0.67 11.34
C ALA A 72 8.30 0.07 10.08
N LEU A 73 9.15 0.93 9.53
CA LEU A 73 8.90 1.65 8.28
C LEU A 73 8.81 0.68 7.09
N ASN A 74 9.69 -0.33 7.04
CA ASN A 74 9.65 -1.35 6.01
C ASN A 74 8.35 -2.17 6.08
N LYS A 75 7.90 -2.52 7.29
CA LYS A 75 6.63 -3.23 7.49
C LYS A 75 5.44 -2.37 7.05
N ALA A 76 5.43 -1.08 7.39
CA ALA A 76 4.39 -0.17 6.93
C ALA A 76 4.38 -0.06 5.40
N ALA A 77 5.54 0.14 4.78
CA ALA A 77 5.67 0.22 3.33
C ALA A 77 5.20 -1.06 2.60
N PHE A 78 5.52 -2.23 3.17
CA PHE A 78 5.02 -3.51 2.68
C PHE A 78 3.49 -3.60 2.77
N HIS A 79 2.92 -3.18 3.89
CA HIS A 79 1.47 -3.18 4.10
C HIS A 79 0.78 -2.31 3.07
N GLU A 80 1.18 -1.04 2.92
CA GLU A 80 0.54 -0.14 1.94
C GLU A 80 0.68 -0.64 0.49
N ALA A 81 1.83 -1.22 0.12
CA ALA A 81 1.99 -1.86 -1.20
C ALA A 81 1.04 -3.05 -1.40
N THR A 82 0.77 -3.80 -0.34
CA THR A 82 -0.17 -4.93 -0.36
C THR A 82 -1.60 -4.44 -0.46
N GLU A 83 -1.97 -3.33 0.18
CA GLU A 83 -3.28 -2.69 0.00
C GLU A 83 -3.51 -2.32 -1.47
N ILE A 84 -2.50 -1.79 -2.18
CA ILE A 84 -2.62 -1.53 -3.63
C ILE A 84 -2.84 -2.83 -4.40
N LEU A 85 -2.08 -3.89 -4.07
CA LEU A 85 -2.21 -5.20 -4.71
C LEU A 85 -3.62 -5.79 -4.54
N LEU A 86 -4.25 -5.56 -3.39
CA LEU A 86 -5.58 -6.10 -3.04
C LEU A 86 -6.74 -5.17 -3.39
N ALA A 87 -6.48 -3.90 -3.73
CA ALA A 87 -7.50 -2.90 -4.04
C ALA A 87 -8.59 -3.36 -5.04
N PRO A 88 -8.29 -4.13 -6.11
CA PRO A 88 -9.33 -4.67 -6.99
C PRO A 88 -10.32 -5.59 -6.27
N ILE A 89 -9.85 -6.42 -5.32
CA ILE A 89 -10.69 -7.32 -4.54
C ILE A 89 -11.57 -6.52 -3.57
N ASP A 90 -10.99 -5.52 -2.89
CA ASP A 90 -11.73 -4.69 -1.95
C ASP A 90 -12.83 -3.86 -2.62
N ALA A 91 -12.61 -3.40 -3.86
CA ALA A 91 -13.64 -2.72 -4.62
C ALA A 91 -14.81 -3.65 -4.96
N LEU A 92 -14.52 -4.87 -5.40
CA LEU A 92 -15.54 -5.89 -5.67
C LEU A 92 -16.38 -6.21 -4.42
N MET A 93 -15.79 -6.19 -3.22
CA MET A 93 -16.52 -6.38 -1.97
C MET A 93 -17.50 -5.25 -1.64
N LYS A 94 -17.30 -4.06 -2.21
CA LYS A 94 -18.17 -2.88 -2.02
C LYS A 94 -19.30 -2.83 -3.06
N GLU A 95 -19.25 -3.64 -4.10
CA GLU A 95 -20.29 -3.68 -5.14
C GLU A 95 -21.56 -4.40 -4.65
N ARG A 96 -22.73 -3.89 -5.08
CA ARG A 96 -24.03 -4.48 -4.74
C ARG A 96 -24.25 -5.86 -5.37
N PHE A 97 -23.68 -6.08 -6.55
CA PHE A 97 -23.79 -7.33 -7.30
C PHE A 97 -22.43 -7.67 -7.87
N VAL A 98 -21.83 -8.75 -7.39
CA VAL A 98 -20.57 -9.26 -7.90
C VAL A 98 -20.73 -10.71 -8.34
N SER A 99 -20.20 -11.06 -9.50
CA SER A 99 -20.17 -12.44 -9.95
C SER A 99 -18.97 -13.18 -9.37
N ILE A 100 -19.12 -14.51 -9.22
CA ILE A 100 -18.01 -15.39 -8.83
C ILE A 100 -16.85 -15.29 -9.83
N SER A 101 -17.14 -15.05 -11.11
CA SER A 101 -16.12 -14.87 -12.14
C SER A 101 -15.24 -13.66 -11.83
N GLN A 102 -15.83 -12.49 -11.55
CA GLN A 102 -15.07 -11.27 -11.23
C GLN A 102 -14.16 -11.46 -10.01
N ILE A 103 -14.67 -12.12 -8.96
CA ILE A 103 -13.85 -12.44 -7.77
C ILE A 103 -12.68 -13.36 -8.15
N ASN A 104 -12.94 -14.40 -8.94
CA ASN A 104 -11.90 -15.32 -9.38
C ASN A 104 -10.86 -14.65 -10.26
N ASP A 105 -11.24 -13.72 -11.13
CA ASP A 105 -10.33 -12.98 -12.00
C ASP A 105 -9.43 -12.05 -11.20
N ALA A 106 -9.99 -11.28 -10.27
CA ALA A 106 -9.22 -10.43 -9.36
C ALA A 106 -8.25 -11.25 -8.50
N ARG A 107 -8.71 -12.37 -7.94
CA ARG A 107 -7.87 -13.30 -7.17
C ARG A 107 -6.72 -13.87 -8.02
N HIS A 108 -7.00 -14.32 -9.25
CA HIS A 108 -5.96 -14.84 -10.13
C HIS A 108 -4.95 -13.77 -10.51
N SER A 109 -5.37 -12.51 -10.72
CA SER A 109 -4.43 -11.41 -10.95
C SER A 109 -3.41 -11.25 -9.82
N VAL A 110 -3.85 -11.34 -8.56
CA VAL A 110 -2.96 -11.33 -7.39
C VAL A 110 -2.03 -12.54 -7.40
N ILE A 111 -2.55 -13.75 -7.63
CA ILE A 111 -1.76 -14.98 -7.68
C ILE A 111 -0.67 -14.87 -8.74
N MET A 112 -1.00 -14.44 -9.96
CA MET A 112 -0.04 -14.29 -11.06
C MET A 112 1.07 -13.29 -10.70
N ARG A 113 0.73 -12.15 -10.08
CA ARG A 113 1.72 -11.17 -9.64
C ARG A 113 2.67 -11.74 -8.58
N LEU A 114 2.15 -12.53 -7.64
CA LEU A 114 2.98 -13.20 -6.62
C LEU A 114 3.83 -14.33 -7.21
N GLN A 115 3.31 -15.09 -8.16
CA GLN A 115 4.07 -16.13 -8.87
C GLN A 115 5.25 -15.52 -9.62
N ASN A 116 5.02 -14.47 -10.40
CA ASN A 116 6.07 -13.74 -11.12
C ASN A 116 7.12 -13.10 -10.21
N LEU A 117 6.83 -12.94 -8.92
CA LEU A 117 7.76 -12.39 -7.93
C LEU A 117 8.58 -13.46 -7.21
N LEU A 118 7.96 -14.62 -6.93
CA LEU A 118 8.54 -15.65 -6.05
C LEU A 118 9.14 -16.82 -6.81
N VAL A 119 8.74 -17.03 -8.06
CA VAL A 119 9.07 -18.22 -8.85
C VAL A 119 9.92 -17.86 -10.06
N ASP A 120 9.74 -16.66 -10.62
CA ASP A 120 10.53 -16.12 -11.73
C ASP A 120 11.58 -15.11 -11.24
#